data_AF-A0A915ATC7-F1
#
_entry.id   AF-A0A915ATC7-F1
#
_cell.length_a   1.000
_cell.length_b   1.000
_cell.length_c   1.000
_cell.angle_alpha   90.00
_cell.angle_beta   90.00
_cell.angle_gamma   90.00
#
_symmetry.space_group_name_H-M   'P 1'
#
loop_
_entity.id
_entity.type
_entity.pdbx_description
1 polymer ?
#
loop_
_entity_poly.entity_id
_entity_poly.type
_entity_poly.pdbx_seq_one_letter_code
_entity_poly.pdbx_strand_id
1 'polypeptide(L)'
;VRLLQLEITMGSIAQSICSTKLPVPVKLNQIRILGKTILVIRPPDLAKCSKMMAIQYLKYNLTNVVVKGLPGVVRCVITADEKKGDSYKLLVEGTDYLSVMATMGIDGRRTYFNNALTVAEVLGIEAARTSIISEILSTMESHGIGLDQRHVMLLADVMTYRGEVLGITRNGLVKMKESVLLLASFEKTTDHLYEAAFFSQEDKIAGVSECIIMGTPMTIGTGLFKVLYNHGKRPSVKPKLTIFETPQFRLKI
;
A
#
# COMPACT_ATOMS: atom_id res chain seq x y z
N VAL A 1 -35.24 -4.65 11.53
CA VAL A 1 -34.90 -3.69 12.61
C VAL A 1 -34.46 -4.38 13.90
N ARG A 2 -35.29 -5.24 14.54
CA ARG A 2 -34.90 -5.97 15.77
C ARG A 2 -33.72 -6.93 15.62
N LEU A 3 -33.63 -7.65 14.49
CA LEU A 3 -32.51 -8.55 14.17
C LEU A 3 -31.15 -7.83 14.05
N LEU A 4 -31.16 -6.58 13.58
CA LEU A 4 -29.95 -5.75 13.45
C LEU A 4 -29.68 -4.91 14.70
N GLN A 5 -30.47 -5.11 15.76
CA GLN A 5 -30.44 -4.34 17.01
C GLN A 5 -30.34 -2.83 16.80
N LEU A 6 -30.95 -2.26 15.75
CA LEU A 6 -30.77 -0.84 15.38
C LEU A 6 -31.35 0.18 16.38
N GLU A 7 -32.06 -0.30 17.40
CA GLU A 7 -32.62 0.53 18.46
C GLU A 7 -31.49 1.17 19.29
N ILE A 8 -31.63 2.47 19.56
CA ILE A 8 -30.73 3.22 20.42
C ILE A 8 -31.39 3.29 21.79
N THR A 9 -30.80 2.63 22.77
CA THR A 9 -31.25 2.70 24.16
C THR A 9 -30.38 3.69 24.94
N MET A 10 -30.93 4.30 25.99
CA MET A 10 -30.16 5.19 26.88
C MET A 10 -28.97 4.47 27.53
N GLY A 11 -29.07 3.15 27.74
CA GLY A 11 -27.96 2.31 28.17
C GLY A 11 -26.84 2.22 27.13
N SER A 12 -27.19 2.04 25.84
CA SER A 12 -26.22 2.06 24.74
C SER A 12 -25.51 3.41 24.65
N ILE A 13 -26.24 4.53 24.77
CA ILE A 13 -25.64 5.88 24.76
C ILE A 13 -24.65 6.04 25.92
N ALA A 14 -25.06 5.65 27.13
CA ALA A 14 -24.19 5.72 28.32
C ALA A 14 -22.92 4.89 28.18
N GLN A 15 -23.04 3.68 27.60
CA GLN A 15 -21.89 2.83 27.29
C GLN A 15 -20.98 3.44 26.22
N SER A 16 -21.53 3.98 25.13
CA SER A 16 -20.74 4.63 24.07
C SER A 16 -19.95 5.84 24.60
N ILE A 17 -20.56 6.67 25.46
CA ILE A 17 -19.89 7.79 26.14
C ILE A 17 -18.75 7.31 27.03
N CYS A 18 -18.93 6.20 27.77
CA CYS A 18 -17.90 5.65 28.65
C CYS A 18 -16.75 4.97 27.87
N SER A 19 -17.05 4.36 26.72
CA SER A 19 -16.08 3.66 25.89
C SER A 19 -15.19 4.60 25.08
N THR A 20 -15.69 5.79 24.75
CA THR A 20 -14.98 6.77 23.94
C THR A 20 -13.94 7.49 24.80
N LYS A 21 -12.69 7.59 24.32
CA LYS A 21 -11.61 8.33 25.01
C LYS A 21 -11.88 9.83 24.95
N LEU A 22 -12.61 10.33 25.93
CA LEU A 22 -12.87 11.76 26.11
C LEU A 22 -11.73 12.42 26.91
N PRO A 23 -11.42 13.72 26.67
CA PRO A 23 -10.43 14.47 27.45
C PRO A 23 -10.75 14.50 28.96
N VAL A 24 -12.05 14.44 29.28
CA VAL A 24 -12.56 14.27 30.64
C VAL A 24 -13.16 12.87 30.72
N PRO A 25 -12.51 11.91 31.41
CA PRO A 25 -13.00 10.54 31.47
C PRO A 25 -14.25 10.45 32.35
N VAL A 26 -15.38 10.03 31.75
CA VAL A 26 -16.64 9.83 32.45
C VAL A 26 -16.77 8.36 32.83
N LYS A 27 -17.02 8.08 34.11
CA LYS A 27 -17.30 6.71 34.60
C LYS A 27 -18.80 6.44 34.63
N LEU A 28 -19.21 5.17 34.56
CA LEU A 28 -20.63 4.78 34.62
C LEU A 28 -21.37 5.36 35.84
N ASN A 29 -20.70 5.44 37.00
CA ASN A 29 -21.28 5.96 38.24
C ASN A 29 -21.68 7.44 38.18
N GLN A 30 -21.14 8.17 37.21
CA GLN A 30 -21.40 9.60 36.99
C GLN A 30 -22.56 9.85 36.03
N ILE A 31 -23.05 8.80 35.38
CA ILE A 31 -24.16 8.85 34.44
C ILE A 31 -25.43 8.37 35.15
N ARG A 32 -26.41 9.25 35.28
CA ARG A 32 -27.76 8.89 35.77
C ARG A 32 -28.76 9.01 34.63
N ILE A 33 -29.41 7.90 34.32
CA ILE A 33 -30.47 7.85 33.31
C ILE A 33 -31.77 8.26 34.01
N LEU A 34 -32.34 9.41 33.61
CA LEU A 34 -33.62 9.91 34.12
C LEU A 34 -34.70 9.63 33.07
N GLY A 35 -35.28 8.43 33.13
CA GLY A 35 -36.33 8.01 32.20
C GLY A 35 -35.81 7.65 30.80
N LYS A 36 -36.68 7.77 29.79
CA LYS A 36 -36.39 7.33 28.40
C LYS A 36 -35.70 8.39 27.53
N THR A 37 -35.72 9.66 27.93
CA THR A 37 -35.29 10.79 27.07
C THR A 37 -34.19 11.65 27.69
N ILE A 38 -33.93 11.54 29.00
CA ILE A 38 -33.01 12.43 29.71
C ILE A 38 -31.88 11.61 30.35
N LEU A 39 -30.64 12.09 30.17
CA LEU A 39 -29.45 11.54 30.79
C LEU A 39 -28.65 12.67 31.43
N VAL A 40 -28.27 12.47 32.69
CA VAL A 40 -27.54 13.44 33.49
C VAL A 40 -26.13 12.93 33.70
N ILE A 41 -25.14 13.72 33.27
CA ILE A 41 -23.72 13.43 33.47
C ILE A 41 -23.19 14.39 34.53
N ARG A 42 -22.57 13.84 35.58
CA ARG A 42 -21.85 14.65 36.57
C ARG A 42 -20.36 14.67 36.24
N PRO A 43 -19.74 15.85 36.11
CA PRO A 43 -18.31 15.94 35.81
C PRO A 43 -17.49 15.30 36.96
N PRO A 44 -16.42 14.54 36.64
CA PRO A 44 -15.46 14.07 37.64
C PRO A 44 -14.68 15.23 38.27
N ASP A 45 -14.30 15.07 39.54
CA ASP A 45 -13.38 15.98 40.22
C ASP A 45 -11.94 15.65 39.79
N LEU A 46 -11.45 16.36 38.78
CA LEU A 46 -10.04 16.28 38.36
C LEU A 46 -9.20 17.32 39.10
N ALA A 47 -8.09 16.89 39.70
CA ALA A 47 -7.14 17.78 40.38
C ALA A 47 -6.52 18.86 39.46
N LYS A 48 -6.56 18.66 38.14
CA LYS A 48 -5.94 19.55 37.13
C LYS A 48 -6.92 20.52 36.45
N CYS A 49 -8.24 20.37 36.63
CA CYS A 49 -9.23 21.19 35.93
C CYS A 49 -10.36 21.62 36.86
N SER A 50 -10.73 22.91 36.80
CA SER A 50 -11.95 23.41 37.45
C SER A 50 -13.19 22.69 36.91
N LYS A 51 -14.19 22.46 37.76
CA LYS A 51 -15.49 21.84 37.39
C LYS A 51 -16.13 22.51 36.18
N MET A 52 -16.06 23.84 36.09
CA MET A 52 -16.63 24.61 34.98
C MET A 52 -15.93 24.29 33.65
N MET A 53 -14.60 24.20 33.68
CA MET A 53 -13.80 23.83 32.52
C MET A 53 -14.11 22.40 32.06
N ALA A 54 -14.24 21.45 33.01
CA ALA A 54 -14.62 20.07 32.69
C ALA A 54 -16.01 19.97 32.03
N ILE A 55 -17.00 20.75 32.51
CA ILE A 55 -18.33 20.83 31.89
C ILE A 55 -18.25 21.37 30.47
N GLN A 56 -17.46 22.42 30.24
CA GLN A 56 -17.31 23.03 28.92
C GLN A 56 -16.65 22.05 27.93
N TYR A 57 -15.59 21.35 28.35
CA TYR A 57 -14.98 20.28 27.54
C TYR A 57 -15.94 19.13 27.26
N LEU A 58 -16.72 18.69 28.24
CA LEU A 58 -17.72 17.64 28.03
C LEU A 58 -18.79 18.11 27.05
N LYS A 59 -19.31 19.33 27.18
CA LYS A 59 -20.32 19.88 26.27
C LYS A 59 -19.87 19.84 24.80
N TYR A 60 -18.62 20.23 24.52
CA TYR A 60 -18.10 20.21 23.15
C TYR A 60 -17.82 18.80 22.63
N ASN A 61 -17.26 17.91 23.46
CA ASN A 61 -16.84 16.58 23.01
C ASN A 61 -17.97 15.54 23.01
N LEU A 62 -19.02 15.71 23.80
CA LEU A 62 -20.17 14.80 23.83
C LEU A 62 -20.90 14.76 22.48
N THR A 63 -20.90 15.86 21.73
CA THR A 63 -21.49 15.92 20.38
C THR A 63 -20.73 15.03 19.39
N ASN A 64 -19.45 14.78 19.63
CA ASN A 64 -18.59 13.98 18.75
C ASN A 64 -18.62 12.48 19.10
N VAL A 65 -19.35 12.06 20.13
CA VAL A 65 -19.41 10.65 20.54
C VAL A 65 -20.26 9.87 19.54
N VAL A 66 -19.64 8.88 18.90
CA VAL A 66 -20.34 7.94 18.02
C VAL A 66 -21.16 6.98 18.87
N VAL A 67 -22.49 7.16 18.87
CA VAL A 67 -23.40 6.30 19.65
C VAL A 67 -23.52 4.92 19.01
N LYS A 68 -23.63 4.86 17.68
CA LYS A 68 -23.81 3.63 16.91
C LYS A 68 -23.28 3.81 15.49
N GLY A 69 -22.67 2.77 14.93
CA GLY A 69 -22.09 2.79 13.59
C GLY A 69 -20.59 2.52 13.62
N LEU A 70 -19.95 2.69 12.46
CA LEU A 70 -18.51 2.56 12.31
C LEU A 70 -17.87 3.94 12.38
N PRO A 71 -16.83 4.14 13.22
CA PRO A 71 -16.22 5.45 13.41
C PRO A 71 -15.50 5.95 12.16
N GLY A 72 -14.93 5.07 11.33
CA GLY A 72 -14.26 5.43 10.08
C GLY A 72 -15.19 5.61 8.88
N VAL A 73 -16.52 5.63 9.06
CA VAL A 73 -17.48 5.87 7.99
C VAL A 73 -18.14 7.24 8.18
N VAL A 74 -18.02 8.10 7.17
CA VAL A 74 -18.55 9.47 7.18
C VAL A 74 -20.01 9.50 6.72
N ARG A 75 -20.31 8.86 5.59
CA ARG A 75 -21.66 8.81 5.04
C ARG A 75 -21.88 7.56 4.19
N CYS A 76 -23.14 7.17 4.07
CA CYS A 76 -23.58 6.10 3.17
C CYS A 76 -24.71 6.60 2.28
N VAL A 77 -24.65 6.25 1.00
CA VAL A 77 -25.68 6.59 -0.01
C VAL A 77 -26.18 5.30 -0.63
N ILE A 78 -27.50 5.16 -0.74
CA ILE A 78 -28.12 4.02 -1.40
C ILE A 78 -28.42 4.41 -2.84
N THR A 79 -27.92 3.62 -3.79
CA THR A 79 -28.19 3.77 -5.21
C THR A 79 -28.97 2.56 -5.70
N ALA A 80 -30.15 2.80 -6.27
CA ALA A 80 -30.92 1.76 -6.94
C ALA A 80 -30.43 1.62 -8.38
N ASP A 81 -30.19 0.38 -8.83
CA ASP A 81 -29.76 0.13 -10.20
C ASP A 81 -31.00 0.01 -11.11
N GLU A 82 -31.30 1.04 -11.90
CA GLU A 82 -32.52 1.10 -12.74
C GLU A 82 -32.58 -0.02 -13.80
N LYS A 83 -31.41 -0.56 -14.20
CA LYS A 83 -31.30 -1.59 -15.26
C LYS A 83 -31.49 -3.02 -14.77
N LYS A 84 -31.31 -3.27 -13.47
CA LYS A 84 -31.44 -4.59 -12.82
C LYS A 84 -32.37 -4.42 -11.63
N GLY A 85 -33.67 -4.57 -11.88
CA GLY A 85 -34.72 -4.44 -10.87
C GLY A 85 -34.38 -5.11 -9.53
N ASP A 86 -34.83 -4.48 -8.45
CA ASP A 86 -34.70 -4.87 -7.04
C ASP A 86 -33.28 -5.02 -6.46
N SER A 87 -32.24 -4.48 -7.13
CA SER A 87 -30.89 -4.45 -6.56
C SER A 87 -30.49 -3.05 -6.07
N TYR A 88 -30.20 -2.95 -4.76
CA TYR A 88 -29.68 -1.74 -4.13
C TYR A 88 -28.17 -1.88 -3.91
N LYS A 89 -27.41 -0.87 -4.31
CA LYS A 89 -25.99 -0.73 -4.01
C LYS A 89 -25.81 0.30 -2.90
N LEU A 90 -24.95 -0.02 -1.93
CA LEU A 90 -24.57 0.89 -0.86
C LEU A 90 -23.20 1.49 -1.20
N LEU A 91 -23.15 2.80 -1.40
CA LEU A 91 -21.91 3.55 -1.55
C LEU A 91 -21.54 4.09 -0.18
N VAL A 92 -20.39 3.65 0.34
CA VAL A 92 -19.90 4.05 1.67
C VAL A 92 -18.68 4.93 1.49
N GLU A 93 -18.73 6.13 2.05
CA GLU A 93 -17.56 7.00 2.15
C GLU A 93 -16.92 6.82 3.53
N GLY A 94 -15.73 6.23 3.55
CA GLY A 94 -15.02 5.92 4.78
C GLY A 94 -13.72 5.17 4.52
N THR A 95 -12.98 4.89 5.59
CA THR A 95 -11.68 4.20 5.57
C THR A 95 -11.75 2.75 6.06
N ASP A 96 -12.78 2.40 6.85
CA ASP A 96 -12.86 1.13 7.57
C ASP A 96 -13.40 -0.02 6.70
N TYR A 97 -12.59 -0.49 5.73
CA TYR A 97 -13.00 -1.54 4.79
C TYR A 97 -13.38 -2.86 5.47
N LEU A 98 -12.55 -3.36 6.38
CA LEU A 98 -12.77 -4.65 7.08
C LEU A 98 -14.08 -4.65 7.88
N SER A 99 -14.35 -3.58 8.61
CA SER A 99 -15.54 -3.46 9.45
C SER A 99 -16.83 -3.39 8.62
N VAL A 100 -16.78 -2.69 7.48
CA VAL A 100 -17.89 -2.65 6.53
C VAL A 100 -18.16 -4.05 5.97
N MET A 101 -17.11 -4.76 5.53
CA MET A 101 -17.26 -6.13 5.01
C MET A 101 -17.83 -7.11 6.04
N ALA A 102 -17.48 -6.95 7.32
CA ALA A 102 -17.95 -7.80 8.41
C ALA A 102 -19.38 -7.48 8.88
N THR A 103 -19.99 -6.40 8.38
CA THR A 103 -21.32 -5.98 8.83
C THR A 103 -22.41 -6.92 8.28
N MET A 104 -23.29 -7.39 9.17
CA MET A 104 -24.39 -8.28 8.81
C MET A 104 -25.31 -7.62 7.76
N GLY A 105 -25.53 -8.33 6.65
CA GLY A 105 -26.36 -7.85 5.53
C GLY A 105 -25.57 -7.34 4.33
N ILE A 106 -24.24 -7.23 4.45
CA ILE A 106 -23.34 -6.87 3.33
C ILE A 106 -22.70 -8.15 2.76
N ASP A 107 -22.71 -8.32 1.44
CA ASP A 107 -21.98 -9.41 0.77
C ASP A 107 -20.51 -9.01 0.58
N GLY A 108 -19.67 -9.40 1.53
CA GLY A 108 -18.23 -9.09 1.51
C GLY A 108 -17.51 -9.56 0.24
N ARG A 109 -17.98 -10.62 -0.44
CA ARG A 109 -17.35 -11.13 -1.67
C ARG A 109 -17.53 -10.21 -2.87
N ARG A 110 -18.50 -9.30 -2.80
CA ARG A 110 -18.85 -8.35 -3.87
C ARG A 110 -18.62 -6.91 -3.45
N THR A 111 -17.91 -6.70 -2.33
CA THR A 111 -17.59 -5.37 -1.81
C THR A 111 -16.22 -4.94 -2.31
N TYR A 112 -16.16 -3.78 -2.96
CA TYR A 112 -14.92 -3.22 -3.51
C TYR A 112 -14.50 -1.98 -2.71
N PHE A 113 -13.21 -1.69 -2.74
CA PHE A 113 -12.63 -0.50 -2.10
C PHE A 113 -11.63 0.13 -3.05
N ASN A 114 -11.59 1.46 -3.05
CA ASN A 114 -10.77 2.25 -3.97
C ASN A 114 -9.28 2.29 -3.58
N ASN A 115 -8.99 2.31 -2.28
CA ASN A 115 -7.62 2.42 -1.79
C ASN A 115 -6.92 1.05 -1.78
N ALA A 116 -5.98 0.87 -2.69
CA ALA A 116 -5.20 -0.35 -2.84
C ALA A 116 -4.37 -0.72 -1.59
N LEU A 117 -3.96 0.25 -0.77
CA LEU A 117 -3.19 -0.01 0.46
C LEU A 117 -4.04 -0.76 1.49
N THR A 118 -5.25 -0.26 1.76
CA THR A 118 -6.20 -0.92 2.67
C THR A 118 -6.70 -2.25 2.11
N VAL A 119 -6.81 -2.39 0.78
CA VAL A 119 -7.12 -3.68 0.14
C VAL A 119 -6.00 -4.67 0.37
N ALA A 120 -4.73 -4.25 0.26
CA ALA A 120 -3.58 -5.11 0.53
C ALA A 120 -3.56 -5.61 1.98
N GLU A 121 -3.92 -4.75 2.94
CA GLU A 121 -4.00 -5.10 4.36
C GLU A 121 -5.12 -6.10 4.67
N VAL A 122 -6.28 -5.97 4.02
CA VAL A 122 -7.48 -6.77 4.32
C VAL A 122 -7.56 -8.06 3.50
N LEU A 123 -7.30 -7.97 2.19
CA LEU A 123 -7.48 -9.06 1.22
C LEU A 123 -6.16 -9.62 0.68
N GLY A 124 -5.04 -8.94 0.89
CA GLY A 124 -3.72 -9.35 0.42
C GLY A 124 -3.31 -8.73 -0.92
N ILE A 125 -2.08 -9.06 -1.33
CA ILE A 125 -1.37 -8.35 -2.41
C ILE A 125 -2.00 -8.57 -3.81
N GLU A 126 -2.54 -9.74 -4.11
CA GLU A 126 -3.17 -10.03 -5.40
C GLU A 126 -4.51 -9.30 -5.59
N ALA A 127 -5.26 -9.12 -4.50
CA ALA A 127 -6.47 -8.30 -4.51
C ALA A 127 -6.11 -6.83 -4.74
N ALA A 128 -5.05 -6.34 -4.08
CA ALA A 128 -4.56 -4.98 -4.27
C ALA A 128 -4.06 -4.73 -5.70
N ARG A 129 -3.31 -5.69 -6.27
CA ARG A 129 -2.88 -5.66 -7.67
C ARG A 129 -4.07 -5.52 -8.62
N THR A 130 -5.12 -6.34 -8.43
CA THR A 130 -6.34 -6.27 -9.23
C THR A 130 -7.06 -4.93 -9.05
N SER A 131 -7.10 -4.41 -7.82
CA SER A 131 -7.67 -3.10 -7.48
C SER A 131 -6.97 -1.95 -8.21
N ILE A 132 -5.63 -1.98 -8.30
CA ILE A 132 -4.83 -0.98 -9.03
C ILE A 132 -5.21 -1.01 -10.52
N ILE A 133 -5.31 -2.21 -11.10
CA ILE A 133 -5.67 -2.38 -12.52
C ILE A 133 -7.08 -1.81 -12.78
N SER A 134 -8.06 -2.16 -11.96
CA SER A 134 -9.45 -1.70 -12.15
C SER A 134 -9.59 -0.20 -11.96
N GLU A 135 -8.92 0.40 -10.97
CA GLU A 135 -9.02 1.83 -10.70
C GLU A 135 -8.38 2.68 -11.81
N ILE A 136 -7.21 2.27 -12.31
CA ILE A 136 -6.54 2.98 -13.42
C ILE A 136 -7.39 2.91 -14.68
N LEU A 137 -7.90 1.72 -15.02
CA LEU A 137 -8.75 1.55 -16.21
C LEU A 137 -10.06 2.35 -16.07
N SER A 138 -10.74 2.28 -14.93
CA SER A 138 -11.98 3.01 -14.66
C SER A 138 -11.80 4.52 -14.76
N THR A 139 -10.69 5.05 -14.21
CA THR A 139 -10.39 6.49 -14.26
C THR A 139 -10.10 6.95 -15.68
N MET A 140 -9.30 6.20 -16.43
CA MET A 140 -8.90 6.56 -17.79
C MET A 140 -10.07 6.44 -18.78
N GLU A 141 -10.91 5.42 -18.63
CA GLU A 141 -12.13 5.24 -19.42
C GLU A 141 -13.14 6.37 -19.16
N SER A 142 -13.24 6.85 -17.92
CA SER A 142 -14.08 8.02 -17.57
C SER A 142 -13.65 9.31 -18.29
N HIS A 143 -12.38 9.40 -18.71
CA HIS A 143 -11.84 10.50 -19.51
C HIS A 143 -11.80 10.19 -21.03
N GLY A 144 -12.35 9.05 -21.47
CA GLY A 144 -12.38 8.64 -22.88
C GLY A 144 -11.04 8.13 -23.42
N ILE A 145 -10.09 7.79 -22.55
CA ILE A 145 -8.76 7.29 -22.93
C ILE A 145 -8.79 5.76 -22.95
N GLY A 146 -8.74 5.18 -24.15
CA GLY A 146 -8.62 3.73 -24.34
C GLY A 146 -7.19 3.25 -24.11
N LEU A 147 -6.96 2.50 -23.04
CA LEU A 147 -5.67 1.87 -22.73
C LEU A 147 -5.76 0.35 -22.92
N ASP A 148 -4.74 -0.26 -23.53
CA ASP A 148 -4.60 -1.71 -23.49
C ASP A 148 -4.29 -2.15 -22.05
N GLN A 149 -5.08 -3.11 -21.54
CA GLN A 149 -4.94 -3.68 -20.22
C GLN A 149 -3.52 -4.23 -19.95
N ARG A 150 -2.79 -4.68 -20.98
CA ARG A 150 -1.42 -5.21 -20.82
C ARG A 150 -0.44 -4.19 -20.24
N HIS A 151 -0.59 -2.91 -20.58
CA HIS A 151 0.28 -1.86 -20.03
C HIS A 151 0.01 -1.64 -18.53
N VAL A 152 -1.27 -1.60 -18.17
CA VAL A 152 -1.69 -1.40 -16.78
C VAL A 152 -1.35 -2.62 -15.92
N MET A 153 -1.45 -3.83 -16.49
CA MET A 153 -1.07 -5.06 -15.83
C MET A 153 0.42 -5.06 -15.45
N LEU A 154 1.30 -4.70 -16.39
CA LEU A 154 2.74 -4.59 -16.12
C LEU A 154 3.03 -3.54 -15.04
N LEU A 155 2.35 -2.39 -15.07
CA LEU A 155 2.49 -1.37 -14.04
C LEU A 155 2.10 -1.90 -12.65
N ALA A 156 0.95 -2.56 -12.56
CA ALA A 156 0.49 -3.15 -11.30
C ALA A 156 1.47 -4.22 -10.79
N ASP A 157 1.98 -5.09 -11.67
CA ASP A 157 2.99 -6.11 -11.33
C ASP A 157 4.26 -5.47 -10.75
N VAL A 158 4.76 -4.40 -11.38
CA VAL A 158 5.94 -3.65 -10.89
C VAL A 158 5.67 -3.01 -9.53
N MET A 159 4.44 -2.57 -9.26
CA MET A 159 4.07 -2.02 -7.95
C MET A 159 3.92 -3.08 -6.86
N THR A 160 3.68 -4.35 -7.19
CA THR A 160 3.31 -5.39 -6.21
C THR A 160 4.28 -6.58 -6.09
N TYR A 161 5.25 -6.74 -6.98
CA TYR A 161 6.11 -7.95 -7.03
C TYR A 161 6.93 -8.23 -5.76
N ARG A 162 7.22 -7.20 -4.94
CA ARG A 162 7.95 -7.35 -3.66
C ARG A 162 7.07 -7.84 -2.50
N GLY A 163 5.77 -8.04 -2.72
CA GLY A 163 4.82 -8.48 -1.69
C GLY A 163 4.19 -7.34 -0.89
N GLU A 164 4.57 -6.09 -1.16
CA GLU A 164 3.93 -4.88 -0.64
C GLU A 164 3.60 -3.94 -1.80
N VAL A 165 2.60 -3.07 -1.64
CA VAL A 165 2.24 -2.07 -2.65
C VAL A 165 3.24 -0.91 -2.57
N LEU A 166 4.13 -0.82 -3.55
CA LEU A 166 5.14 0.22 -3.65
C LEU A 166 4.72 1.28 -4.68
N GLY A 167 4.65 2.54 -4.23
CA GLY A 167 4.38 3.67 -5.12
C GLY A 167 5.59 4.00 -6.01
N ILE A 168 5.32 4.56 -7.20
CA ILE A 168 6.36 5.08 -8.10
C ILE A 168 6.79 6.49 -7.62
N THR A 169 7.41 6.53 -6.44
CA THR A 169 7.94 7.74 -5.79
C THR A 169 9.35 7.46 -5.29
N ARG A 170 10.10 8.50 -4.88
CA ARG A 170 11.47 8.33 -4.37
C ARG A 170 11.61 7.24 -3.29
N ASN A 171 10.66 7.18 -2.35
CA ASN A 171 10.70 6.20 -1.26
C ASN A 171 10.37 4.77 -1.74
N GLY A 172 9.51 4.63 -2.75
CA GLY A 172 9.16 3.34 -3.32
C GLY A 172 10.26 2.81 -4.26
N LEU A 173 10.89 3.68 -5.04
CA LEU A 173 11.97 3.30 -5.95
C LEU A 173 13.20 2.77 -5.22
N VAL A 174 13.57 3.37 -4.07
CA VAL A 174 14.66 2.88 -3.21
C VAL A 174 14.41 1.43 -2.75
N LYS A 175 13.15 1.03 -2.54
CA LYS A 175 12.79 -0.35 -2.20
C LYS A 175 12.74 -1.29 -3.40
N MET A 176 12.53 -0.76 -4.61
CA MET A 176 12.42 -1.56 -5.83
C MET A 176 13.78 -1.84 -6.50
N LYS A 177 14.70 -0.87 -6.48
CA LYS A 177 15.94 -0.88 -7.26
C LYS A 177 17.16 -0.71 -6.35
N GLU A 178 18.21 -1.47 -6.65
CA GLU A 178 19.44 -1.50 -5.85
C GLU A 178 20.57 -0.63 -6.45
N SER A 179 20.45 -0.17 -7.71
CA SER A 179 21.49 0.64 -8.35
C SER A 179 21.53 2.06 -7.77
N VAL A 180 22.72 2.45 -7.30
CA VAL A 180 22.97 3.75 -6.68
C VAL A 180 22.91 4.85 -7.74
N LEU A 181 23.52 4.61 -8.91
CA LEU A 181 23.53 5.61 -9.99
C LEU A 181 22.11 5.87 -10.52
N LEU A 182 21.29 4.83 -10.63
CA LEU A 182 19.87 4.98 -10.97
C LEU A 182 19.13 5.83 -9.93
N LEU A 183 19.28 5.52 -8.64
CA LEU A 183 18.61 6.27 -7.57
C LEU A 183 19.08 7.73 -7.51
N ALA A 184 20.39 7.96 -7.62
CA ALA A 184 20.99 9.29 -7.61
C ALA A 184 20.56 10.13 -8.83
N SER A 185 20.23 9.50 -9.97
CA SER A 185 19.72 10.18 -11.17
C SER A 185 18.24 10.60 -11.06
N PHE A 186 17.49 10.04 -10.12
CA PHE A 186 16.06 10.34 -9.96
C PHE A 186 15.84 11.54 -9.02
N GLU A 187 16.19 11.40 -7.74
CA GLU A 187 16.08 12.45 -6.72
C GLU A 187 17.15 12.22 -5.63
N LYS A 188 17.41 13.23 -4.77
CA LYS A 188 18.35 13.13 -3.63
C LYS A 188 19.75 12.59 -3.99
N THR A 189 20.31 13.12 -5.07
CA THR A 189 21.60 12.69 -5.63
C THR A 189 22.73 12.63 -4.61
N THR A 190 22.91 13.69 -3.82
CA THR A 190 24.00 13.76 -2.82
C THR A 190 23.83 12.72 -1.73
N ASP A 191 22.62 12.55 -1.22
CA ASP A 191 22.34 11.65 -0.10
C ASP A 191 22.63 10.20 -0.51
N HIS A 192 22.16 9.78 -1.69
CA HIS A 192 22.40 8.43 -2.19
C HIS A 192 23.88 8.14 -2.45
N LEU A 193 24.64 9.12 -2.94
CA LEU A 193 26.08 8.95 -3.16
C LEU A 193 26.87 8.90 -1.84
N TYR A 194 26.53 9.76 -0.86
CA TYR A 194 27.17 9.71 0.47
C TYR A 194 26.84 8.42 1.21
N GLU A 195 25.60 7.98 1.17
CA GLU A 195 25.16 6.73 1.81
C GLU A 195 25.86 5.53 1.18
N ALA A 196 25.91 5.46 -0.16
CA ALA A 196 26.62 4.40 -0.87
C ALA A 196 28.13 4.40 -0.56
N ALA A 197 28.77 5.57 -0.47
CA ALA A 197 30.18 5.69 -0.10
C ALA A 197 30.42 5.24 1.36
N PHE A 198 29.51 5.61 2.27
CA PHE A 198 29.59 5.22 3.68
C PHE A 198 29.46 3.71 3.87
N PHE A 199 28.49 3.08 3.18
CA PHE A 199 28.28 1.63 3.23
C PHE A 199 29.18 0.82 2.28
N SER A 200 30.04 1.48 1.50
CA SER A 200 30.87 0.84 0.46
C SER A 200 30.05 -0.04 -0.49
N GLN A 201 28.92 0.48 -0.96
CA GLN A 201 28.00 -0.24 -1.84
C GLN A 201 28.59 -0.39 -3.25
N GLU A 202 28.54 -1.60 -3.80
CA GLU A 202 28.98 -1.90 -5.16
C GLU A 202 27.79 -1.89 -6.14
N ASP A 203 27.90 -1.10 -7.21
CA ASP A 203 26.91 -1.06 -8.30
C ASP A 203 27.37 -1.94 -9.47
N LYS A 204 26.49 -2.82 -9.96
CA LYS A 204 26.79 -3.80 -11.02
C LYS A 204 26.71 -3.22 -12.44
N ILE A 205 26.23 -1.98 -12.60
CA ILE A 205 26.15 -1.30 -13.90
C ILE A 205 25.37 -2.14 -14.94
N ALA A 206 24.21 -2.67 -14.53
CA ALA A 206 23.44 -3.62 -15.34
C ALA A 206 22.15 -3.02 -15.92
N GLY A 207 21.59 -2.02 -15.26
CA GLY A 207 20.41 -1.28 -15.72
C GLY A 207 20.74 -0.22 -16.75
N VAL A 208 19.67 0.27 -17.40
CA VAL A 208 19.78 1.13 -18.57
C VAL A 208 20.38 2.49 -18.21
N SER A 209 19.97 3.09 -17.09
CA SER A 209 20.43 4.44 -16.70
C SER A 209 21.92 4.46 -16.41
N GLU A 210 22.41 3.48 -15.65
CA GLU A 210 23.81 3.38 -15.28
C GLU A 210 24.71 2.98 -16.48
N CYS A 211 24.24 2.15 -17.42
CA CYS A 211 24.95 1.91 -18.67
C CYS A 211 25.11 3.19 -19.51
N ILE A 212 24.06 4.02 -19.59
CA ILE A 212 24.11 5.28 -20.35
C ILE A 212 25.11 6.26 -19.70
N ILE A 213 25.09 6.39 -18.38
CA ILE A 213 26.03 7.25 -17.63
C ILE A 213 27.48 6.80 -17.88
N MET A 214 27.73 5.49 -17.92
CA MET A 214 29.06 4.92 -18.10
C MET A 214 29.50 4.80 -19.57
N GLY A 215 28.62 5.09 -20.53
CA GLY A 215 28.89 4.95 -21.96
C GLY A 215 29.05 3.50 -22.44
N THR A 216 28.47 2.53 -21.73
CA THR A 216 28.49 1.11 -22.09
C THR A 216 27.19 0.69 -22.80
N PRO A 217 27.23 -0.30 -23.70
CA PRO A 217 26.02 -0.77 -24.38
C PRO A 217 25.06 -1.45 -23.38
N MET A 218 23.77 -1.07 -23.43
CA MET A 218 22.72 -1.62 -22.57
C MET A 218 22.35 -3.08 -22.92
N THR A 219 21.84 -3.84 -21.96
CA THR A 219 21.54 -5.29 -22.08
C THR A 219 20.13 -5.61 -22.61
N ILE A 220 19.39 -4.61 -23.09
CA ILE A 220 18.05 -4.76 -23.67
C ILE A 220 18.06 -4.50 -25.18
N GLY A 221 17.02 -4.97 -25.88
CA GLY A 221 16.91 -4.80 -27.33
C GLY A 221 18.05 -5.47 -28.09
N THR A 222 18.80 -4.71 -28.88
CA THR A 222 19.93 -5.22 -29.68
C THR A 222 21.11 -5.69 -28.84
N GLY A 223 21.26 -5.19 -27.61
CA GLY A 223 22.33 -5.60 -26.70
C GLY A 223 22.03 -6.89 -25.91
N LEU A 224 20.85 -7.49 -26.08
CA LEU A 224 20.44 -8.71 -25.38
C LEU A 224 21.27 -9.94 -25.81
N PHE A 225 21.76 -9.94 -27.04
CA PHE A 225 22.56 -11.04 -27.59
C PHE A 225 23.91 -10.53 -28.11
N LYS A 226 24.87 -11.45 -28.19
CA LYS A 226 26.17 -11.19 -28.81
C LYS A 226 26.23 -11.88 -30.16
N VAL A 227 26.83 -11.22 -31.13
CA VAL A 227 27.10 -11.80 -32.44
C VAL A 227 28.49 -12.42 -32.42
N LEU A 228 28.57 -13.71 -32.74
CA LEU A 228 29.84 -14.42 -32.87
C LEU A 228 30.12 -14.66 -34.35
N TYR A 229 31.35 -14.40 -34.76
CA TYR A 229 31.77 -14.74 -36.11
C TYR A 229 32.07 -16.24 -36.19
N ASN A 230 31.49 -16.92 -37.18
CA ASN A 230 31.73 -18.34 -37.40
C ASN A 230 33.06 -18.55 -38.12
N HIS A 231 34.12 -18.85 -37.35
CA HIS A 231 35.46 -19.15 -37.86
C HIS A 231 35.61 -20.57 -38.47
N GLY A 232 34.52 -21.34 -38.63
CA GLY A 232 34.57 -22.72 -39.10
C GLY A 232 35.13 -23.70 -38.08
N LYS A 233 35.53 -24.92 -38.52
CA LYS A 233 36.15 -25.91 -37.63
C LYS A 233 37.52 -25.41 -37.18
N ARG A 234 37.70 -25.21 -35.87
CA ARG A 234 39.04 -24.94 -35.30
C ARG A 234 39.97 -26.09 -35.68
N PRO A 235 41.15 -25.81 -36.27
CA PRO A 235 42.13 -26.86 -36.50
C PRO A 235 42.49 -27.50 -35.16
N SER A 236 42.61 -28.83 -35.14
CA SER A 236 43.14 -29.58 -34.00
C SER A 236 44.61 -29.19 -33.82
N VAL A 237 44.86 -28.17 -33.00
CA VAL A 237 46.22 -27.79 -32.62
C VAL A 237 46.67 -28.78 -31.55
N LYS A 238 47.41 -29.81 -31.96
CA LYS A 238 48.15 -30.62 -30.99
C LYS A 238 49.29 -29.75 -30.44
N PRO A 239 49.49 -29.71 -29.11
CA PRO A 239 50.64 -29.00 -28.55
C PRO A 239 51.91 -29.55 -29.19
N LYS A 240 52.73 -28.65 -29.76
CA LYS A 240 54.04 -29.03 -30.27
C LYS A 240 54.93 -29.33 -29.07
N LEU A 241 55.75 -30.38 -29.19
CA LEU A 241 56.81 -30.66 -28.22
C LEU A 241 57.69 -29.41 -28.06
N THR A 242 58.01 -29.09 -26.83
CA THR A 242 58.89 -27.95 -26.54
C THR A 242 60.32 -28.28 -26.99
N ILE A 243 61.11 -27.26 -27.34
CA ILE A 243 62.50 -27.44 -27.78
C ILE A 243 63.35 -28.16 -26.70
N PHE A 244 62.96 -28.06 -25.43
CA PHE A 244 63.61 -28.73 -24.31
C PHE A 244 63.27 -30.22 -24.18
N GLU A 245 62.11 -30.65 -24.68
CA GLU A 245 61.70 -32.06 -24.74
C GLU A 245 62.27 -32.77 -25.98
N THR A 246 62.93 -32.04 -26.89
CA THR A 246 63.59 -32.64 -28.05
C THR A 246 64.80 -33.48 -27.61
N PRO A 247 64.93 -34.75 -28.04
CA PRO A 247 65.99 -35.66 -27.60
C PRO A 247 67.43 -35.21 -27.97
N GLN A 248 67.55 -34.16 -28.80
CA GLN A 248 68.83 -33.55 -29.21
C GLN A 248 69.51 -32.76 -28.09
N PHE A 249 68.75 -32.11 -27.20
CA PHE A 249 69.33 -31.26 -26.16
C PHE A 249 69.51 -31.98 -24.82
N ARG A 250 68.86 -33.14 -24.62
CA ARG A 250 69.03 -34.07 -23.47
C ARG A 250 69.19 -33.36 -22.10
N LEU A 251 68.54 -32.22 -21.93
CA LEU A 251 68.55 -31.47 -20.68
C LEU A 251 67.65 -32.22 -19.71
N LYS A 252 68.26 -32.95 -18.79
CA LYS A 252 67.57 -33.39 -17.57
C LYS A 252 67.29 -32.13 -16.76
N ILE A 253 66.04 -31.66 -16.81
CA ILE A 253 65.50 -30.83 -15.73
C ILE A 253 65.23 -31.75 -14.55
#